data_AF-A0A147J3P2-F1
#
_entry.id   AF-A0A147J3P2-F1
#
_cell.length_a   1.000
_cell.length_b   1.000
_cell.length_c   1.000
_cell.angle_alpha   90.00
_cell.angle_beta   90.00
_cell.angle_gamma   90.00
#
_symmetry.space_group_name_H-M   'P 1'
#
loop_
_entity.id
_entity.type
_entity.pdbx_description
1 polymer ?
#
loop_
_entity_poly.entity_id
_entity_poly.type
_entity_poly.pdbx_seq_one_letter_code
_entity_poly.pdbx_strand_id
1 'polypeptide(L)'
;LGALVSDTFANDTLGILSSFIYTRRDTDTNRVFVSGWPGGNFSPCQLQGSTATVCKPTLDPNADPSQRRTLTGWFPQQYGAEQQRTQDERVDGRIALQWHPSNDLMVTLDNNFSRQTISTDVYGFGVWFSQDALRNVTQDANGTAVSFTQAGSPTDFTAAMNKQILQTNQTGLNVKWDVNEKL
;
A
#
# COMPACT_ATOMS: atom_id res chain seq x y z
N LEU A 1 -10.22 17.80 14.97
CA LEU A 1 -10.36 18.84 16.00
C LEU A 1 -9.04 19.58 16.11
N GLY A 2 -9.06 20.90 16.17
CA GLY A 2 -7.83 21.68 16.36
C GLY A 2 -8.08 22.84 17.33
N ALA A 3 -7.07 23.17 18.11
CA ALA A 3 -7.06 24.33 18.99
C ALA A 3 -5.70 25.03 18.89
N LEU A 4 -5.73 26.36 18.97
CA LEU A 4 -4.55 27.20 19.01
C LEU A 4 -4.77 28.26 20.09
N VAL A 5 -3.76 28.45 20.93
CA VAL A 5 -3.75 29.47 21.98
C VAL A 5 -2.44 30.24 21.86
N SER A 6 -2.51 31.56 21.96
CA SER A 6 -1.35 32.43 21.98
C SER A 6 -1.62 33.64 22.85
N ASP A 7 -0.59 34.11 23.54
CA ASP A 7 -0.67 35.32 24.36
C ASP A 7 0.72 35.92 24.57
N THR A 8 0.76 37.20 24.96
CA THR A 8 1.97 37.93 25.33
C THR A 8 1.85 38.50 26.75
N PHE A 9 2.98 38.52 27.46
CA PHE A 9 3.04 38.91 28.87
C PHE A 9 4.27 39.77 29.14
N ALA A 10 4.34 40.29 30.38
CA ALA A 10 5.46 41.08 30.88
C ALA A 10 5.79 42.26 29.95
N ASN A 11 4.79 43.11 29.66
CA ASN A 11 4.90 44.23 28.72
C ASN A 11 5.43 43.78 27.35
N ASP A 12 4.83 42.72 26.79
CA ASP A 12 5.16 42.13 25.49
C ASP A 12 6.59 41.57 25.34
N THR A 13 7.30 41.33 26.45
CA THR A 13 8.64 40.74 26.42
C THR A 13 8.64 39.21 26.39
N LEU A 14 7.52 38.56 26.72
CA LEU A 14 7.41 37.10 26.69
C LEU A 14 6.14 36.68 25.93
N GLY A 15 6.29 35.83 24.92
CA GLY A 15 5.19 35.29 24.13
C GLY A 15 5.13 33.78 24.23
N ILE A 16 3.92 33.23 24.24
CA ILE A 16 3.66 31.79 24.11
C ILE A 16 2.73 31.53 22.94
N LEU A 17 3.00 30.45 22.22
CA LEU A 17 2.12 29.85 21.24
C LEU A 17 2.02 28.37 21.55
N SER A 18 0.80 27.84 21.59
CA SER A 18 0.56 26.40 21.64
C SER A 18 -0.53 26.02 20.65
N SER A 19 -0.36 24.88 19.99
CA SER A 19 -1.35 24.32 19.09
C SER A 19 -1.44 22.82 19.26
N PHE A 20 -2.65 22.30 19.11
CA PHE A 20 -2.94 20.88 19.14
C PHE A 20 -3.92 20.55 18.02
N ILE A 21 -3.64 19.49 17.28
CA ILE A 21 -4.48 19.02 16.19
C ILE A 21 -4.63 17.50 16.32
N TYR A 22 -5.88 17.05 16.29
CA TYR A 22 -6.24 15.65 16.10
C TYR A 22 -7.01 15.49 14.80
N THR A 23 -6.55 14.56 13.96
CA THR A 23 -7.25 14.15 12.75
C THR A 23 -7.40 12.64 12.72
N ARG A 24 -8.53 12.20 12.16
CA ARG A 24 -8.78 10.80 11.84
C ARG A 24 -9.39 10.71 10.45
N ARG A 25 -8.92 9.77 9.65
CA ARG A 25 -9.46 9.47 8.33
C ARG A 25 -9.64 7.97 8.21
N ASP A 26 -10.87 7.57 7.91
CA ASP A 26 -11.23 6.18 7.66
C ASP A 26 -11.45 6.02 6.15
N THR A 27 -10.78 5.05 5.53
CA THR A 27 -10.83 4.80 4.08
C THR A 27 -11.09 3.32 3.82
N ASP A 28 -12.13 3.04 3.04
CA ASP A 28 -12.43 1.69 2.55
C ASP A 28 -12.00 1.57 1.09
N THR A 29 -11.21 0.55 0.78
CA THR A 29 -10.76 0.24 -0.58
C THR A 29 -11.20 -1.16 -0.95
N ASN A 30 -11.84 -1.32 -2.10
CA ASN A 30 -12.17 -2.62 -2.67
C ASN A 30 -11.36 -2.82 -3.95
N ARG A 31 -10.71 -3.99 -4.07
CA ARG A 31 -9.85 -4.31 -5.21
C ARG A 31 -10.19 -5.71 -5.71
N VAL A 32 -10.42 -5.83 -7.02
CA VAL A 32 -10.37 -7.09 -7.75
C VAL A 32 -9.06 -7.11 -8.53
N PHE A 33 -8.34 -8.23 -8.51
CA PHE A 33 -7.02 -8.31 -9.10
C PHE A 33 -6.75 -9.65 -9.76
N VAL A 34 -5.81 -9.60 -10.71
CA VAL A 34 -5.11 -10.77 -11.24
C VAL A 34 -3.64 -10.63 -10.87
N SER A 35 -3.10 -11.59 -10.11
CA SER A 35 -1.72 -11.54 -9.66
C SER A 35 -0.79 -12.18 -10.69
N GLY A 36 -0.52 -11.42 -11.75
CA GLY A 36 0.45 -11.79 -12.77
C GLY A 36 -0.07 -12.70 -13.88
N TRP A 37 0.68 -12.67 -14.98
CA TRP A 37 0.45 -13.43 -16.20
C TRP A 37 1.74 -14.16 -16.58
N PRO A 38 2.08 -15.26 -15.88
CA PRO A 38 3.26 -16.04 -16.21
C PRO A 38 3.16 -16.62 -17.62
N GLY A 39 4.26 -16.53 -18.34
CA GLY A 39 4.43 -17.19 -19.62
C GLY A 39 4.83 -18.65 -19.44
N GLY A 40 4.40 -19.49 -20.37
CA GLY A 40 4.85 -20.87 -20.50
C GLY A 40 4.29 -21.45 -21.78
N ASN A 41 4.19 -22.77 -21.85
CA ASN A 41 3.59 -23.44 -22.99
C ASN A 41 2.37 -24.26 -22.57
N PHE A 42 1.29 -24.19 -23.34
CA PHE A 42 0.16 -25.11 -23.31
C PHE A 42 0.43 -26.33 -24.20
N SER A 43 -0.30 -27.40 -23.92
CA SER A 43 -0.40 -28.57 -24.81
C SER A 43 -1.64 -28.47 -25.70
N PRO A 44 -1.63 -28.99 -26.95
CA PRO A 44 -2.82 -29.02 -27.80
C PRO A 44 -4.06 -29.69 -27.17
N CYS A 45 -3.87 -30.60 -26.21
CA CYS A 45 -4.96 -31.23 -25.45
C CYS A 45 -5.73 -30.26 -24.55
N GLN A 46 -5.12 -29.11 -24.20
CA GLN A 46 -5.72 -28.12 -23.32
C GLN A 46 -6.62 -27.13 -24.07
N LEU A 47 -6.42 -26.97 -25.38
CA LEU A 47 -7.15 -25.99 -26.17
C LEU A 47 -8.63 -26.33 -26.32
N GLN A 48 -9.45 -25.30 -26.44
CA GLN A 48 -10.86 -25.43 -26.81
C GLN A 48 -10.99 -26.16 -28.16
N GLY A 49 -11.88 -27.14 -28.22
CA GLY A 49 -12.10 -27.97 -29.41
C GLY A 49 -11.12 -29.14 -29.57
N SER A 50 -10.26 -29.39 -28.59
CA SER A 50 -9.40 -30.58 -28.60
C SER A 50 -10.21 -31.88 -28.60
N THR A 51 -9.79 -32.85 -29.42
CA THR A 51 -10.40 -34.18 -29.51
C THR A 51 -9.69 -35.22 -28.64
N ALA A 52 -8.72 -34.81 -27.81
CA ALA A 52 -7.96 -35.72 -26.97
C ALA A 52 -8.85 -36.31 -25.86
N THR A 53 -8.93 -37.64 -25.76
CA THR A 53 -9.72 -38.35 -24.74
C THR A 53 -9.21 -38.10 -23.32
N VAL A 54 -7.90 -37.85 -23.18
CA VAL A 54 -7.23 -37.56 -21.91
C VAL A 54 -6.30 -36.36 -22.14
N CYS A 55 -6.22 -35.46 -21.15
CA CYS A 55 -5.26 -34.36 -21.18
C CYS A 55 -4.40 -34.34 -19.92
N LYS A 56 -3.11 -34.65 -20.13
CA LYS A 56 -1.98 -34.73 -19.21
C LYS A 56 -0.80 -33.94 -19.82
N PRO A 57 -0.83 -32.59 -19.75
CA PRO A 57 0.26 -31.75 -20.25
C PRO A 57 1.62 -32.19 -19.70
N THR A 58 2.64 -32.26 -20.56
CA THR A 58 3.99 -32.70 -20.18
C THR A 58 5.07 -32.02 -21.03
N LEU A 59 6.28 -31.96 -20.47
CA LEU A 59 7.50 -31.53 -21.16
C LEU A 59 8.27 -32.71 -21.79
N ASP A 60 7.81 -33.95 -21.60
CA ASP A 60 8.44 -35.13 -22.20
C ASP A 60 8.36 -35.06 -23.75
N PRO A 61 9.50 -34.96 -24.46
CA PRO A 61 9.50 -34.86 -25.91
C PRO A 61 8.97 -36.10 -26.63
N ASN A 62 8.91 -37.25 -25.95
CA ASN A 62 8.45 -38.52 -26.50
C ASN A 62 6.96 -38.78 -26.23
N ALA A 63 6.29 -37.93 -25.45
CA ALA A 63 4.86 -38.05 -25.22
C ALA A 63 4.05 -37.77 -26.50
N ASP A 64 2.80 -38.22 -26.51
CA ASP A 64 1.87 -37.96 -27.61
C ASP A 64 1.85 -36.46 -27.96
N PRO A 65 1.91 -36.07 -29.25
CA PRO A 65 1.96 -34.67 -29.66
C PRO A 65 0.87 -33.78 -29.07
N SER A 66 -0.32 -34.33 -28.79
CA SER A 66 -1.41 -33.59 -28.14
C SER A 66 -1.10 -33.20 -26.69
N GLN A 67 -0.21 -33.93 -26.02
CA GLN A 67 0.12 -33.77 -24.60
C GLN A 67 1.37 -32.91 -24.38
N ARG A 68 2.18 -32.71 -25.41
CA ARG A 68 3.44 -31.96 -25.31
C ARG A 68 3.18 -30.46 -25.23
N ARG A 69 3.84 -29.79 -24.29
CA ARG A 69 3.70 -28.34 -24.05
C ARG A 69 4.48 -27.52 -25.09
N THR A 70 3.91 -27.37 -26.29
CA THR A 70 4.57 -26.73 -27.44
C THR A 70 4.00 -25.37 -27.82
N LEU A 71 2.84 -24.99 -27.27
CA LEU A 71 2.11 -23.78 -27.66
C LEU A 71 2.38 -22.67 -26.67
N THR A 72 3.14 -21.64 -27.03
CA THR A 72 3.38 -20.51 -26.14
C THR A 72 2.07 -19.89 -25.65
N GLY A 73 1.99 -19.58 -24.37
CA GLY A 73 0.85 -18.88 -23.83
C GLY A 73 1.05 -18.30 -22.44
N TRP A 74 0.16 -17.36 -22.11
CA TRP A 74 0.10 -16.65 -20.84
C TRP A 74 -1.26 -16.88 -20.21
N PHE A 75 -1.29 -17.05 -18.89
CA PHE A 75 -2.54 -17.29 -18.16
C PHE A 75 -2.55 -16.48 -16.87
N PRO A 76 -3.72 -16.10 -16.34
CA PRO A 76 -3.77 -15.46 -15.04
C PRO A 76 -3.38 -16.48 -13.99
N GLN A 77 -2.36 -16.22 -13.17
CA GLN A 77 -1.92 -17.16 -12.13
C GLN A 77 -2.90 -17.20 -10.96
N GLN A 78 -3.53 -16.07 -10.68
CA GLN A 78 -4.43 -15.89 -9.56
C GLN A 78 -5.52 -14.89 -9.94
N TYR A 79 -6.74 -15.17 -9.52
CA TYR A 79 -7.81 -14.18 -9.46
C TYR A 79 -8.20 -13.98 -8.00
N GLY A 80 -8.41 -12.74 -7.58
CA GLY A 80 -8.80 -12.47 -6.21
C GLY A 80 -9.56 -11.17 -6.07
N ALA A 81 -10.22 -11.03 -4.93
CA ALA A 81 -10.78 -9.77 -4.50
C ALA A 81 -10.49 -9.56 -3.02
N GLU A 82 -10.27 -8.31 -2.65
CA GLU A 82 -10.02 -7.91 -1.27
C GLU A 82 -10.68 -6.58 -0.94
N GLN A 83 -11.03 -6.44 0.34
CA GLN A 83 -11.43 -5.20 0.98
C GLN A 83 -10.37 -4.82 2.01
N GLN A 84 -9.91 -3.58 1.94
CA GLN A 84 -9.04 -2.97 2.92
C GLN A 84 -9.78 -1.85 3.65
N ARG A 85 -9.70 -1.82 4.98
CA ARG A 85 -10.22 -0.74 5.81
C ARG A 85 -9.07 -0.10 6.55
N THR A 86 -8.72 1.12 6.17
CA THR A 86 -7.61 1.87 6.75
C THR A 86 -8.12 2.96 7.66
N GLN A 87 -7.66 2.95 8.91
CA GLN A 87 -7.82 4.01 9.89
C GLN A 87 -6.49 4.74 10.05
N ASP A 88 -6.45 6.01 9.68
CA ASP A 88 -5.29 6.90 9.83
C ASP A 88 -5.61 7.94 10.90
N GLU A 89 -4.98 7.81 12.07
CA GLU A 89 -5.12 8.70 13.20
C GLU A 89 -3.83 9.49 13.42
N ARG A 90 -3.94 10.82 13.50
CA ARG A 90 -2.79 11.70 13.68
C ARG A 90 -3.03 12.70 14.80
N VAL A 91 -2.06 12.79 15.69
CA VAL A 91 -1.96 13.75 16.79
C VAL A 91 -0.73 14.61 16.56
N ASP A 92 -0.93 15.91 16.38
CA ASP A 92 0.14 16.89 16.26
C ASP A 92 0.03 17.91 17.40
N GLY A 93 1.16 18.26 18.00
CA GLY A 93 1.27 19.29 19.03
C GLY A 93 2.46 20.18 18.75
N ARG A 94 2.30 21.49 18.97
CA ARG A 94 3.41 22.44 18.88
C ARG A 94 3.33 23.41 20.02
N ILE A 95 4.47 23.73 20.62
CA ILE A 95 4.62 24.80 21.59
C ILE A 95 5.83 25.64 21.21
N ALA A 96 5.70 26.96 21.28
CA ALA A 96 6.79 27.90 21.10
C ALA A 96 6.75 28.96 22.20
N LEU A 97 7.91 29.25 22.75
CA LEU A 97 8.16 30.29 23.74
C LEU A 97 9.11 31.30 23.11
N GLN A 98 8.71 32.56 23.09
CA GLN A 98 9.55 33.67 22.63
C GLN A 98 9.83 34.61 23.79
N TRP A 99 11.08 35.02 23.92
CA TRP A 99 11.53 35.93 24.96
C TRP A 99 12.41 37.02 24.38
N HIS A 100 12.03 38.27 24.65
CA HIS A 100 12.75 39.50 24.36
C HIS A 100 13.34 40.09 25.65
N PRO A 101 14.52 39.60 26.09
CA PRO A 101 15.22 40.19 27.24
C PRO A 101 15.66 41.64 27.01
N SER A 102 15.82 42.05 25.76
CA SER A 102 16.10 43.43 25.34
C SER A 102 15.51 43.67 23.94
N ASN A 103 15.55 44.92 23.47
CA ASN A 103 15.10 45.26 22.11
C ASN A 103 15.95 44.59 21.02
N ASP A 104 17.21 44.28 21.32
CA ASP A 104 18.17 43.77 20.35
C ASP A 104 18.27 42.24 20.36
N LEU A 105 17.69 41.55 21.35
CA LEU A 105 17.85 40.11 21.55
C LEU A 105 16.49 39.42 21.64
N MET A 106 16.29 38.37 20.84
CA MET A 106 15.14 37.47 20.91
C MET A 106 15.61 36.03 20.98
N VAL A 107 15.06 35.28 21.94
CA VAL A 107 15.27 33.83 22.07
C VAL A 107 13.95 33.14 21.81
N THR A 108 13.95 32.12 20.96
CA THR A 108 12.80 31.26 20.70
C THR A 108 13.15 29.82 21.04
N LEU A 109 12.37 29.20 21.92
CA LEU A 109 12.43 27.77 22.23
C LEU A 109 11.13 27.13 21.76
N ASP A 110 11.21 26.13 20.89
CA ASP A 110 10.04 25.43 20.39
C ASP A 110 10.15 23.91 20.52
N ASN A 111 8.99 23.26 20.56
CA ASN A 111 8.89 21.82 20.47
C ASN A 111 7.71 21.44 19.56
N ASN A 112 8.00 20.57 18.59
CA ASN A 112 7.04 20.01 17.65
C ASN A 112 6.95 18.50 17.84
N PHE A 113 5.77 18.04 18.25
CA PHE A 113 5.43 16.64 18.39
C PHE A 113 4.45 16.22 17.30
N SER A 114 4.65 15.04 16.72
CA SER A 114 3.70 14.43 15.79
C SER A 114 3.70 12.92 16.02
N ARG A 115 2.52 12.33 16.08
CA ARG A 115 2.33 10.89 16.07
C ARG A 115 1.21 10.52 15.11
N GLN A 116 1.50 9.65 14.17
CA GLN A 116 0.56 9.08 13.22
C GLN A 116 0.49 7.57 13.43
N THR A 117 -0.71 7.03 13.58
CA THR A 117 -0.99 5.60 13.67
C THR A 117 -1.89 5.21 12.52
N ILE A 118 -1.41 4.32 11.66
CA ILE A 118 -2.16 3.78 10.53
C ILE A 118 -2.44 2.32 10.83
N SER A 119 -3.70 1.93 10.83
CA SER A 119 -4.15 0.54 10.99
C SER A 119 -4.98 0.14 9.79
N THR A 120 -4.60 -0.92 9.09
CA THR A 120 -5.31 -1.43 7.93
C THR A 120 -5.70 -2.88 8.16
N ASP A 121 -7.00 -3.14 8.21
CA ASP A 121 -7.54 -4.49 8.16
C ASP A 121 -7.81 -4.89 6.72
N VAL A 122 -7.38 -6.10 6.33
CA VAL A 122 -7.51 -6.64 4.98
C VAL A 122 -8.27 -7.95 5.06
N TYR A 123 -9.30 -8.09 4.23
CA TYR A 123 -10.05 -9.33 4.05
C TYR A 123 -10.18 -9.63 2.58
N GLY A 124 -9.93 -10.87 2.17
CA GLY A 124 -10.02 -11.20 0.76
C GLY A 124 -10.20 -12.68 0.49
N PHE A 125 -10.36 -12.98 -0.79
CA PHE A 125 -10.26 -14.32 -1.30
C PHE A 125 -9.35 -14.38 -2.53
N GLY A 126 -8.77 -15.55 -2.77
CA GLY A 126 -8.00 -15.86 -3.95
C GLY A 126 -8.38 -17.22 -4.53
N VAL A 127 -8.29 -17.32 -5.85
CA VAL A 127 -8.40 -18.56 -6.60
C VAL A 127 -7.11 -18.72 -7.39
N TRP A 128 -6.41 -19.83 -7.18
CA TRP A 128 -5.16 -20.13 -7.87
C TRP A 128 -5.42 -20.96 -9.13
N PHE A 129 -4.81 -20.57 -10.23
CA PHE A 129 -4.84 -21.29 -11.49
C PHE A 129 -3.47 -21.90 -11.78
N SER A 130 -3.43 -23.13 -12.29
CA SER A 130 -2.18 -23.81 -12.61
C SER A 130 -2.18 -24.15 -14.09
N GLN A 131 -1.10 -23.82 -14.80
CA GLN A 131 -1.02 -23.96 -16.25
C GLN A 131 -1.43 -25.37 -16.73
N ASP A 132 -0.95 -26.42 -16.05
CA ASP A 132 -1.21 -27.82 -16.43
C ASP A 132 -2.64 -28.28 -16.10
N ALA A 133 -3.37 -27.54 -15.25
CA ALA A 133 -4.74 -27.82 -14.85
C ALA A 133 -5.79 -27.09 -15.72
N LEU A 134 -5.36 -26.12 -16.54
CA LEU A 134 -6.26 -25.39 -17.44
C LEU A 134 -6.76 -26.31 -18.56
N ARG A 135 -8.06 -26.22 -18.86
CA ARG A 135 -8.77 -26.95 -19.91
C ARG A 135 -9.61 -25.99 -20.73
N ASN A 136 -10.03 -26.43 -21.91
CA ASN A 136 -10.88 -25.65 -22.82
C ASN A 136 -10.35 -24.23 -23.05
N VAL A 137 -9.02 -24.12 -23.20
CA VAL A 137 -8.31 -22.85 -23.28
C VAL A 137 -8.52 -22.22 -24.65
N THR A 138 -8.99 -20.99 -24.68
CA THR A 138 -9.04 -20.13 -25.86
C THR A 138 -7.92 -19.10 -25.72
N GLN A 139 -7.03 -19.02 -26.72
CA GLN A 139 -5.95 -18.05 -26.76
C GLN A 139 -6.30 -16.90 -27.72
N ASP A 140 -5.86 -15.69 -27.40
CA ASP A 140 -5.83 -14.58 -28.36
C ASP A 140 -4.67 -14.75 -29.38
N ALA A 141 -4.55 -13.81 -30.32
CA ALA A 141 -3.50 -13.81 -31.33
C ALA A 141 -2.08 -13.73 -30.75
N ASN A 142 -1.93 -13.27 -29.51
CA ASN A 142 -0.66 -13.17 -28.80
C ASN A 142 -0.41 -14.38 -27.89
N GLY A 143 -1.28 -15.40 -27.86
CA GLY A 143 -1.14 -16.57 -27.00
C GLY A 143 -1.68 -16.39 -25.57
N THR A 144 -2.30 -15.25 -25.25
CA THR A 144 -2.89 -15.02 -23.93
C THR A 144 -4.20 -15.79 -23.79
N ALA A 145 -4.36 -16.56 -22.72
CA ALA A 145 -5.61 -17.23 -22.42
C ALA A 145 -6.70 -16.20 -22.08
N VAL A 146 -7.73 -16.14 -22.93
CA VAL A 146 -8.89 -15.24 -22.75
C VAL A 146 -10.12 -15.97 -22.21
N SER A 147 -10.12 -17.30 -22.28
CA SER A 147 -11.13 -18.18 -21.70
C SER A 147 -10.49 -19.52 -21.36
N PHE A 148 -10.89 -20.12 -20.25
CA PHE A 148 -10.45 -21.46 -19.84
C PHE A 148 -11.39 -21.99 -18.76
N THR A 149 -11.26 -23.28 -18.46
CA THR A 149 -11.87 -23.93 -17.30
C THR A 149 -10.78 -24.58 -16.45
N GLN A 150 -10.90 -24.44 -15.13
CA GLN A 150 -10.14 -25.22 -14.16
C GLN A 150 -11.12 -25.69 -13.09
N ALA A 151 -11.30 -27.01 -12.99
CA ALA A 151 -12.17 -27.59 -11.98
C ALA A 151 -11.39 -27.82 -10.67
N GLY A 152 -12.07 -27.71 -9.54
CA GLY A 152 -11.50 -28.04 -8.22
C GLY A 152 -10.45 -27.06 -7.72
N SER A 153 -10.40 -25.83 -8.25
CA SER A 153 -9.56 -24.78 -7.67
C SER A 153 -10.02 -24.47 -6.24
N PRO A 154 -9.14 -24.56 -5.22
CA PRO A 154 -9.48 -24.08 -3.90
C PRO A 154 -9.73 -22.56 -3.94
N THR A 155 -10.66 -22.10 -3.11
CA THR A 155 -10.82 -20.68 -2.81
C THR A 155 -10.21 -20.43 -1.44
N ASP A 156 -9.10 -19.70 -1.43
CA ASP A 156 -8.40 -19.34 -0.21
C ASP A 156 -9.00 -18.05 0.34
N PHE A 157 -9.35 -18.04 1.63
CA PHE A 157 -9.78 -16.83 2.34
C PHE A 157 -8.63 -16.30 3.18
N THR A 158 -8.36 -15.00 3.06
CA THR A 158 -7.25 -14.35 3.76
C THR A 158 -7.77 -13.21 4.63
N ALA A 159 -7.14 -13.06 5.80
CA ALA A 159 -7.32 -11.93 6.68
C ALA A 159 -5.95 -11.47 7.18
N ALA A 160 -5.71 -10.16 7.19
CA ALA A 160 -4.47 -9.58 7.68
C ALA A 160 -4.73 -8.24 8.36
N MET A 161 -3.85 -7.89 9.30
CA MET A 161 -3.82 -6.57 9.94
C MET A 161 -2.42 -5.98 9.76
N ASN A 162 -2.35 -4.80 9.16
CA ASN A 162 -1.12 -4.04 9.02
C ASN A 162 -1.18 -2.81 9.92
N LYS A 163 -0.18 -2.61 10.78
CA LYS A 163 -0.13 -1.47 11.69
C LYS A 163 1.21 -0.74 11.58
N GLN A 164 1.15 0.57 11.40
CA GLN A 164 2.32 1.44 11.33
C GLN A 164 2.16 2.60 12.33
N ILE A 165 3.22 2.89 13.07
CA ILE A 165 3.28 4.03 13.98
C ILE A 165 4.50 4.86 13.60
N LEU A 166 4.25 6.11 13.22
CA LEU A 166 5.28 7.11 12.93
C LEU A 166 5.22 8.17 14.03
N GLN A 167 6.34 8.43 14.70
CA GLN A 167 6.40 9.40 15.78
C GLN A 167 7.64 10.26 15.66
N THR A 168 7.46 11.57 15.81
CA THR A 168 8.55 12.56 15.84
C THR A 168 8.37 13.50 17.03
N ASN A 169 9.49 13.90 17.59
CA ASN A 169 9.58 14.92 18.62
C ASN A 169 10.82 15.76 18.34
N GLN A 170 10.65 17.05 18.09
CA GLN A 170 11.70 17.95 17.64
C GLN A 170 11.71 19.18 18.53
N THR A 171 12.80 19.38 19.26
CA THR A 171 13.03 20.61 20.04
C THR A 171 13.99 21.51 19.29
N GLY A 172 13.62 22.78 19.14
CA GLY A 172 14.41 23.82 18.48
C GLY A 172 14.76 24.95 19.43
N LEU A 173 15.94 25.53 19.24
CA LEU A 173 16.35 26.77 19.89
C LEU A 173 16.86 27.72 18.80
N ASN A 174 16.33 28.94 18.78
CA ASN A 174 16.74 30.00 17.90
C ASN A 174 17.09 31.25 18.72
N VAL A 175 18.17 31.93 18.36
CA VAL A 175 18.57 33.21 18.94
C VAL A 175 18.76 34.21 17.81
N LYS A 176 18.01 35.31 17.86
CA LYS A 176 18.17 36.47 16.99
C LYS A 176 18.81 37.60 17.78
N TRP A 177 19.91 38.16 17.28
CA TRP A 177 20.59 39.31 17.89
C TRP A 177 20.83 40.38 16.83
N ASP A 178 20.26 41.56 17.03
CA ASP A 178 20.41 42.74 16.19
C ASP A 178 21.61 43.56 16.70
N VAL A 179 22.77 43.41 16.07
CA VAL A 179 23.99 44.15 16.43
C VAL A 179 24.00 45.48 15.67
N ASN A 180 23.99 46.61 16.39
CA ASN A 180 24.22 47.91 15.75
C ASN A 180 25.64 48.00 15.19
N GLU A 181 25.78 48.23 13.89
CA GLU A 181 27.05 48.57 13.24
C GLU A 181 27.53 49.96 13.71
N LYS A 182 28.19 49.99 14.87
CA LYS A 182 29.20 51.00 15.21
C LYS A 182 30.49 50.27 15.54
N LEU A 183 31.07 49.63 14.53
CA LEU A 183 32.48 49.25 14.49
C LEU A 183 33.27 50.34 13.78
#